data_AF-A0A7C7UZX7-F1
#
_entry.id   AF-A0A7C7UZX7-F1
#
_cell.length_a   1.000
_cell.length_b   1.000
_cell.length_c   1.000
_cell.angle_alpha   90.00
_cell.angle_beta   90.00
_cell.angle_gamma   90.00
#
_symmetry.space_group_name_H-M   'P 1'
#
loop_
_entity.id
_entity.type
_entity.pdbx_description
1 polymer ?
#
loop_
_entity_poly.entity_id
_entity_poly.type
_entity_poly.pdbx_seq_one_letter_code
_entity_poly.pdbx_strand_id
1 'polypeptide(L)'
;MNMVDRSCESISDLLAAYSDGELAAHEAQRVATHLRGCDACRSGLEQLERSLELAREIWNRRAAEAVVPPIQPARRRRPILAAACTAAIVALASIAVGARLVAHRRPEPVAETSQTPIRTSHGQARRSTDDHPGEVPFDAEAAIARRARAARLAMAVQLPATKPEWEEYHRRALEYVQNTFAEDAESQVP
;
A
#
# COMPACT_ATOMS: atom_id res chain seq x y z
N MET A 1 45.51 -32.17 10.33
CA MET A 1 44.28 -32.66 10.99
C MET A 1 43.88 -31.62 12.02
N ASN A 2 42.90 -30.76 11.71
CA ASN A 2 42.38 -29.78 12.67
C ASN A 2 41.41 -30.52 13.59
N MET A 3 41.77 -30.59 14.87
CA MET A 3 40.93 -31.15 15.92
C MET A 3 39.85 -30.10 16.22
N VAL A 4 38.60 -30.39 15.85
CA VAL A 4 37.45 -29.55 16.19
C VAL A 4 37.28 -29.64 17.70
N ASP A 5 37.70 -28.59 18.41
CA ASP A 5 37.42 -28.44 19.83
C ASP A 5 35.91 -28.18 19.99
N ARG A 6 35.28 -28.78 21.02
CA ARG A 6 33.85 -28.58 21.32
C ARG A 6 33.51 -27.10 21.55
N SER A 7 34.50 -26.30 21.91
CA SER A 7 34.35 -24.85 22.01
C SER A 7 34.02 -24.20 20.66
N CYS A 8 34.61 -24.68 19.55
CA CYS A 8 34.37 -24.14 18.21
C CYS A 8 32.94 -24.37 17.74
N GLU A 9 32.36 -25.54 18.02
CA GLU A 9 30.97 -25.87 17.65
C GLU A 9 29.98 -24.94 18.36
N SER A 10 30.18 -24.70 19.66
CA SER A 10 29.34 -23.75 20.41
C SER A 10 29.47 -22.31 19.92
N ILE A 11 30.64 -21.94 19.36
CA ILE A 11 30.88 -20.59 18.84
C ILE A 11 30.35 -20.45 17.41
N SER A 12 30.41 -21.50 16.58
CA SER A 12 29.89 -21.46 15.21
C SER A 12 28.40 -21.13 15.18
N ASP A 13 27.63 -21.68 16.12
CA ASP A 13 26.19 -21.42 16.24
C ASP A 13 25.89 -19.96 16.60
N LEU A 14 26.83 -19.28 17.25
CA LEU A 14 26.69 -17.88 17.66
C LEU A 14 27.23 -16.89 16.61
N LEU A 15 27.94 -17.33 15.57
CA LEU A 15 28.56 -16.43 14.60
C LEU A 15 27.53 -15.61 13.80
N ALA A 16 26.37 -16.19 13.48
CA ALA A 16 25.30 -15.47 12.78
C ALA A 16 24.73 -14.33 13.63
N ALA A 17 24.29 -14.64 14.85
CA ALA A 17 23.80 -13.63 15.80
C ALA A 17 24.89 -12.60 16.16
N TYR A 18 26.16 -13.00 16.20
CA TYR A 18 27.29 -12.08 16.39
C TYR A 18 27.43 -11.11 15.21
N SER A 19 27.35 -11.61 13.96
CA SER A 19 27.44 -10.79 12.74
C SER A 19 26.31 -9.77 12.63
N ASP A 20 25.10 -10.15 13.07
CA ASP A 20 23.94 -9.26 13.08
C ASP A 20 23.90 -8.31 14.30
N GLY A 21 24.80 -8.51 15.29
CA GLY A 21 24.86 -7.70 16.51
C GLY A 21 23.73 -7.99 17.51
N GLU A 22 23.12 -9.17 17.43
CA GLU A 22 21.97 -9.58 18.25
C GLU A 22 22.34 -10.26 19.56
N LEU A 23 23.62 -10.57 19.77
CA LEU A 23 24.08 -11.22 21.00
C LEU A 23 24.06 -10.30 22.21
N ALA A 24 23.76 -10.86 23.38
CA ALA A 24 23.95 -10.15 24.64
C ALA A 24 25.44 -9.80 24.84
N ALA A 25 25.73 -8.69 25.52
CA ALA A 25 27.10 -8.18 25.66
C ALA A 25 28.12 -9.22 26.18
N HIS A 26 27.70 -10.08 27.12
CA HIS A 26 28.55 -11.14 27.66
C HIS A 26 28.85 -12.26 26.64
N GLU A 27 27.91 -12.60 25.77
CA GLU A 27 28.08 -13.59 24.70
C GLU A 27 28.93 -13.02 23.57
N ALA A 28 28.67 -11.79 23.16
CA ALA A 28 29.49 -11.07 22.18
C ALA A 28 30.96 -11.02 22.63
N GLN A 29 31.22 -10.73 23.91
CA GLN A 29 32.57 -10.74 24.47
C GLN A 29 33.21 -12.13 24.46
N ARG A 30 32.43 -13.19 24.71
CA ARG A 30 32.91 -14.59 24.62
C ARG A 30 33.31 -14.93 23.18
N VAL A 31 32.46 -14.63 22.20
CA VAL A 31 32.73 -14.84 20.77
C VAL A 31 33.96 -14.05 20.34
N ALA A 32 34.04 -12.75 20.66
CA ALA A 32 35.18 -11.90 20.34
C ALA A 32 36.49 -12.38 20.97
N THR A 33 36.43 -13.02 22.14
CA THR A 33 37.61 -13.62 22.79
C THR A 33 38.04 -14.89 22.07
N HIS A 34 37.09 -15.74 21.65
CA HIS A 34 37.40 -16.95 20.88
C HIS A 34 37.98 -16.63 19.50
N LEU A 35 37.40 -15.65 18.79
CA LEU A 35 37.87 -15.22 17.46
C LEU A 35 39.34 -14.74 17.49
N ARG A 36 39.80 -14.13 18.59
CA ARG A 36 41.21 -13.74 18.76
C ARG A 36 42.17 -14.93 18.77
N GLY A 37 41.73 -16.12 19.17
CA GLY A 37 42.56 -17.32 19.31
C GLY A 37 42.30 -18.43 18.29
N CYS A 38 41.23 -18.34 17.50
CA CYS A 38 40.79 -19.43 16.61
C CYS A 38 40.67 -18.98 15.15
N ASP A 39 41.65 -19.35 14.33
CA ASP A 39 41.70 -19.02 12.89
C ASP A 39 40.54 -19.63 12.10
N ALA A 40 40.11 -20.84 12.49
CA ALA A 40 39.00 -21.53 11.84
C ALA A 40 37.68 -20.77 12.01
N CYS A 41 37.37 -20.31 13.23
CA CYS A 41 36.16 -19.52 13.48
C CYS A 41 36.24 -18.12 12.84
N ARG A 42 37.42 -17.49 12.75
CA ARG A 42 37.57 -16.24 11.98
C ARG A 42 37.28 -16.44 10.50
N SER A 43 37.86 -17.48 9.89
CA SER A 43 37.57 -17.79 8.49
C SER A 43 36.10 -18.13 8.26
N GLY A 44 35.45 -18.81 9.22
CA GLY A 44 34.01 -19.06 9.20
C GLY A 44 33.17 -17.78 9.22
N LEU A 45 33.52 -16.83 10.10
CA LEU A 45 32.86 -15.52 10.16
C LEU A 45 33.04 -14.72 8.86
N GLU A 46 34.26 -14.68 8.31
CA GLU A 46 34.54 -14.00 7.03
C GLU A 46 33.78 -14.61 5.85
N GLN A 47 33.57 -15.93 5.84
CA GLN A 47 32.77 -16.61 4.81
C GLN A 47 31.29 -16.25 4.96
N LEU A 48 30.79 -16.24 6.21
CA LEU A 48 29.42 -15.85 6.52
C LEU A 48 29.15 -14.39 6.08
N GLU A 49 30.02 -13.45 6.44
CA GLU A 49 29.89 -12.05 6.06
C GLU A 49 29.84 -11.85 4.54
N ARG A 50 30.71 -12.55 3.79
CA ARG A 50 30.70 -12.54 2.31
C ARG A 50 29.38 -13.05 1.74
N SER A 51 28.83 -14.13 2.30
CA SER A 51 27.52 -14.65 1.88
C SER A 51 26.39 -13.66 2.12
N LEU A 52 26.41 -12.97 3.28
CA LEU A 52 25.41 -11.95 3.63
C LEU A 52 25.52 -10.72 2.73
N GLU A 53 26.73 -10.33 2.36
CA GLU A 53 26.97 -9.24 1.40
C GLU A 53 26.36 -9.54 0.03
N LEU A 54 26.62 -10.72 -0.53
CA LEU A 54 26.02 -11.15 -1.80
C LEU A 54 24.49 -11.19 -1.72
N ALA A 55 23.94 -11.71 -0.62
CA ALA A 55 22.51 -11.75 -0.40
C ALA A 55 21.91 -10.33 -0.37
N ARG A 56 22.55 -9.39 0.34
CA ARG A 56 22.14 -7.97 0.37
C ARG A 56 22.16 -7.34 -1.01
N GLU A 57 23.17 -7.64 -1.83
CA GLU A 57 23.23 -7.13 -3.21
C GLU A 57 22.04 -7.61 -4.05
N ILE A 58 21.70 -8.90 -3.98
CA ILE A 58 20.54 -9.48 -4.68
C ILE A 58 19.25 -8.82 -4.22
N TRP A 59 19.08 -8.62 -2.91
CA TRP A 59 17.91 -7.94 -2.36
C TRP A 59 17.80 -6.50 -2.82
N ASN A 60 18.91 -5.74 -2.78
CA ASN A 60 18.95 -4.36 -3.23
C ASN A 60 18.64 -4.24 -4.72
N ARG A 61 19.16 -5.15 -5.55
CA ARG A 61 18.86 -5.21 -6.98
C ARG A 61 17.38 -5.45 -7.24
N ARG A 62 16.78 -6.42 -6.54
CA ARG A 62 15.33 -6.69 -6.64
C ARG A 62 14.49 -5.53 -6.12
N ALA A 63 14.92 -4.87 -5.05
CA ALA A 63 14.22 -3.70 -4.53
C ALA A 63 14.24 -2.53 -5.53
N ALA A 64 15.37 -2.32 -6.23
CA ALA A 64 15.49 -1.33 -7.29
C ALA A 64 14.60 -1.66 -8.51
N GLU A 65 14.50 -2.94 -8.87
CA GLU A 65 13.63 -3.39 -9.97
C GLU A 65 12.13 -3.38 -9.58
N ALA A 66 11.83 -3.69 -8.32
CA ALA A 66 10.48 -3.67 -7.76
C ALA A 66 9.95 -2.24 -7.51
N VAL A 67 10.70 -1.20 -7.88
CA VAL A 67 10.14 0.13 -8.10
C VAL A 67 9.23 0.05 -9.32
N VAL A 68 8.06 -0.55 -9.12
CA VAL A 68 6.93 -0.46 -10.03
C VAL A 68 6.75 1.03 -10.26
N PRO A 69 6.94 1.54 -11.49
CA PRO A 69 6.70 2.95 -11.75
C PRO A 69 5.31 3.24 -11.21
N PRO A 70 5.13 4.33 -10.44
CA PRO A 70 3.84 4.63 -9.83
C PRO A 70 2.81 4.47 -10.92
N ILE A 71 1.87 3.54 -10.73
CA ILE A 71 0.81 3.26 -11.70
C ILE A 71 0.14 4.60 -11.91
N GLN A 72 0.53 5.33 -12.96
CA GLN A 72 0.00 6.65 -13.20
C GLN A 72 -1.47 6.39 -13.46
N PRO A 73 -2.38 6.80 -12.56
CA PRO A 73 -3.79 6.48 -12.73
C PRO A 73 -4.16 7.07 -14.06
N ALA A 74 -4.45 6.21 -15.05
CA ALA A 74 -4.58 6.56 -16.46
C ALA A 74 -5.30 7.90 -16.54
N ARG A 75 -4.53 8.96 -16.82
CA ARG A 75 -4.93 10.36 -16.61
C ARG A 75 -6.26 10.51 -17.30
N ARG A 76 -7.34 10.51 -16.51
CA ARG A 76 -8.72 10.29 -16.97
C ARG A 76 -8.95 11.25 -18.12
N ARG A 77 -9.11 10.76 -19.36
CA ARG A 77 -9.50 11.55 -20.54
C ARG A 77 -10.92 12.17 -20.41
N ARG A 78 -11.45 12.23 -19.20
CA ARG A 78 -12.77 12.79 -18.86
C ARG A 78 -12.93 14.30 -19.13
N PRO A 79 -11.91 15.19 -19.14
CA PRO A 79 -12.22 16.61 -19.39
C PRO A 79 -12.64 16.87 -20.84
N ILE A 80 -12.19 16.03 -21.80
CA ILE A 80 -12.55 16.20 -23.21
C ILE A 80 -14.00 15.80 -23.46
N LEU A 81 -14.45 14.70 -22.84
CA LEU A 81 -15.85 14.24 -22.94
C LEU A 81 -16.82 15.18 -22.22
N ALA A 82 -16.43 15.74 -21.07
CA ALA A 82 -17.23 16.74 -20.37
C ALA A 82 -17.39 18.04 -21.19
N ALA A 83 -16.31 18.50 -21.84
CA ALA A 83 -16.35 19.69 -22.70
C ALA A 83 -17.25 19.49 -23.93
N ALA A 84 -17.24 18.30 -24.54
CA ALA A 84 -18.10 17.99 -25.68
C ALA A 84 -19.60 18.05 -25.32
N CYS A 85 -19.99 17.55 -24.14
CA CYS A 85 -21.38 17.62 -23.68
C CYS A 85 -21.86 19.06 -23.48
N THR A 86 -21.01 19.94 -22.93
CA THR A 86 -21.39 21.36 -22.71
C THR A 86 -21.62 22.10 -24.03
N ALA A 87 -20.81 21.86 -25.06
CA ALA A 87 -20.96 22.51 -26.35
C ALA A 87 -22.28 22.10 -27.05
N ALA A 88 -22.65 20.81 -26.97
CA ALA A 88 -23.89 20.30 -27.55
C ALA A 88 -25.15 20.92 -26.90
N ILE A 89 -25.15 21.08 -25.57
CA ILE A 89 -26.27 21.70 -24.85
C ILE A 89 -26.45 23.17 -25.25
N VAL A 90 -25.36 23.94 -25.36
CA VAL A 90 -25.40 25.34 -25.78
C VAL A 90 -25.92 25.48 -27.22
N ALA A 91 -25.47 24.60 -28.13
CA ALA A 91 -25.95 24.60 -29.51
C ALA A 91 -27.46 24.29 -29.60
N LEU A 92 -27.95 23.28 -28.89
CA LEU A 92 -29.37 22.93 -28.87
C LEU A 92 -30.24 24.03 -28.24
N ALA A 93 -29.79 24.67 -27.15
CA ALA A 93 -30.48 25.80 -26.54
C ALA A 93 -30.59 26.99 -27.52
N SER A 94 -29.51 27.27 -28.26
CA SER A 94 -29.49 28.35 -29.27
C SER A 94 -30.47 28.09 -30.41
N ILE A 95 -30.55 26.85 -30.90
CA ILE A 95 -31.51 26.43 -31.92
C ILE A 95 -32.96 26.56 -31.40
N ALA A 96 -33.22 26.13 -30.17
CA ALA A 96 -34.56 26.21 -29.57
C ALA A 96 -35.03 27.67 -29.39
N VAL A 97 -34.13 28.56 -28.95
CA VAL A 97 -34.43 30.00 -28.85
C VAL A 97 -34.69 30.60 -30.23
N GLY A 98 -33.86 30.29 -31.23
CA GLY A 98 -34.07 30.72 -32.61
C GLY A 98 -35.40 30.25 -33.19
N ALA A 99 -35.74 28.97 -33.00
CA ALA A 99 -37.01 28.40 -33.43
C ALA A 99 -38.21 29.07 -32.73
N ARG A 100 -38.09 29.38 -31.43
CA ARG A 100 -39.14 30.08 -30.67
C ARG A 100 -39.33 31.52 -31.16
N LEU A 101 -38.24 32.24 -31.48
CA LEU A 101 -38.32 33.59 -32.05
C LEU A 101 -38.97 33.59 -33.44
N VAL A 102 -38.69 32.59 -34.28
CA VAL A 102 -39.34 32.42 -35.58
C VAL A 102 -40.81 32.05 -35.43
N ALA A 103 -41.14 31.14 -34.50
CA ALA A 103 -42.53 30.77 -34.21
C ALA A 103 -43.35 31.93 -33.62
N HIS A 104 -42.72 32.83 -32.85
CA HIS A 104 -43.35 34.06 -32.36
C HIS A 104 -43.63 35.09 -33.44
N ARG A 105 -43.03 34.98 -34.63
CA ARG A 105 -43.39 35.78 -35.81
C ARG A 105 -44.60 35.23 -36.55
N ARG A 106 -45.33 34.26 -36.00
CA ARG A 106 -46.65 33.93 -36.52
C ARG A 106 -47.51 35.20 -36.41
N PRO A 107 -48.08 35.69 -37.53
CA PRO A 107 -48.98 36.83 -37.51
C PRO A 107 -50.13 36.51 -36.56
N GLU A 108 -50.38 37.41 -35.61
CA GLU A 108 -51.50 37.29 -34.69
C GLU A 108 -52.81 37.17 -35.50
N PRO A 109 -53.65 36.17 -35.22
CA PRO A 109 -55.08 36.31 -35.45
C PRO A 109 -55.62 37.35 -34.45
N VAL A 110 -56.20 38.42 -34.99
CA VAL A 110 -56.88 39.48 -34.24
C VAL A 110 -58.04 38.87 -33.46
N ALA A 111 -57.91 38.76 -32.15
CA ALA A 111 -59.04 38.53 -31.26
C ALA A 111 -58.78 39.10 -29.86
N GLU A 112 -59.38 40.26 -29.66
CA GLU A 112 -60.22 40.62 -28.53
C GLU A 112 -59.68 40.44 -27.11
N THR A 113 -59.35 41.60 -26.56
CA THR A 113 -59.01 41.94 -25.19
C THR A 113 -60.02 41.40 -24.17
N SER A 114 -59.53 40.73 -23.14
CA SER A 114 -60.14 40.76 -21.81
C SER A 114 -59.13 40.51 -20.70
N GLN A 115 -59.35 41.20 -19.60
CA GLN A 115 -58.38 41.62 -18.59
C GLN A 115 -58.17 40.61 -17.46
N THR A 116 -56.95 40.71 -16.89
CA THR A 116 -56.43 40.48 -15.52
C THR A 116 -57.40 40.14 -14.37
N PRO A 117 -56.95 39.35 -13.35
CA PRO A 117 -56.21 39.98 -12.23
C PRO A 117 -55.09 39.17 -11.53
N ILE A 118 -54.01 39.90 -11.23
CA ILE A 118 -53.26 40.01 -9.95
C ILE A 118 -53.57 38.98 -8.84
N ARG A 119 -52.57 38.21 -8.36
CA ARG A 119 -52.26 38.06 -6.91
C ARG A 119 -50.99 37.23 -6.55
N THR A 120 -50.15 37.86 -5.70
CA THR A 120 -49.40 37.35 -4.51
C THR A 120 -48.27 36.30 -4.61
N SER A 121 -47.03 36.81 -4.43
CA SER A 121 -46.08 36.61 -3.29
C SER A 121 -45.89 35.27 -2.56
N HIS A 122 -44.64 35.08 -2.09
CA HIS A 122 -44.09 34.14 -1.07
C HIS A 122 -43.38 32.89 -1.63
N GLY A 123 -42.18 32.49 -1.20
CA GLY A 123 -41.32 32.98 -0.13
C GLY A 123 -39.95 32.29 -0.21
N GLN A 124 -38.90 33.04 0.13
CA GLN A 124 -37.54 32.54 0.36
C GLN A 124 -37.49 31.79 1.70
N ALA A 125 -36.83 30.63 1.74
CA ALA A 125 -36.37 30.01 2.98
C ALA A 125 -34.85 29.83 2.90
N ARG A 126 -34.13 30.78 3.50
CA ARG A 126 -32.73 30.65 3.91
C ARG A 126 -32.69 29.67 5.09
N ARG A 127 -31.90 28.60 5.01
CA ARG A 127 -31.36 27.93 6.22
C ARG A 127 -29.91 28.35 6.36
N SER A 128 -29.70 29.26 7.31
CA SER A 128 -28.46 29.47 8.02
C SER A 128 -28.24 28.25 8.90
N THR A 129 -27.13 27.53 8.71
CA THR A 129 -26.56 26.68 9.75
C THR A 129 -25.26 27.34 10.17
N ASP A 130 -25.36 28.07 11.28
CA ASP A 130 -24.23 28.56 12.05
C ASP A 130 -23.46 27.35 12.58
N ASP A 131 -22.38 26.98 11.90
CA ASP A 131 -21.37 26.06 12.42
C ASP A 131 -20.52 26.85 13.44
N HIS A 132 -20.81 26.64 14.72
CA HIS A 132 -19.89 26.94 15.81
C HIS A 132 -18.67 26.00 15.69
N PRO A 133 -17.44 26.52 15.53
CA PRO A 133 -16.26 25.72 15.80
C PRO A 133 -16.21 25.45 17.31
N GLY A 134 -16.67 24.26 17.70
CA GLY A 134 -16.50 23.75 19.04
C GLY A 134 -15.04 23.80 19.43
N GLU A 135 -14.78 24.44 20.56
CA GLU A 135 -13.49 24.48 21.24
C GLU A 135 -12.88 23.07 21.26
N VAL A 136 -11.72 22.94 20.63
CA VAL A 136 -10.94 21.71 20.63
C VAL A 136 -10.42 21.51 22.06
N PRO A 137 -10.78 20.41 22.76
CA PRO A 137 -10.29 20.17 24.10
C PRO A 137 -8.76 20.10 24.10
N PHE A 138 -8.17 20.74 25.10
CA PHE A 138 -6.75 21.08 25.28
C PHE A 138 -5.78 19.89 25.43
N ASP A 139 -6.11 18.71 24.88
CA ASP A 139 -5.26 17.53 24.82
C ASP A 139 -5.26 16.92 23.42
N ALA A 140 -4.90 17.73 22.41
CA ALA A 140 -4.77 17.28 21.02
C ALA A 140 -3.83 16.06 20.90
N GLU A 141 -2.79 16.01 21.74
CA GLU A 141 -1.84 14.91 21.79
C GLU A 141 -2.47 13.61 22.29
N ALA A 142 -3.33 13.67 23.32
CA ALA A 142 -4.07 12.50 23.80
C ALA A 142 -5.12 12.04 22.78
N ALA A 143 -5.75 12.96 22.05
CA ALA A 143 -6.69 12.62 20.98
C ALA A 143 -5.99 11.93 19.78
N ILE A 144 -4.81 12.39 19.40
CA ILE A 144 -3.97 11.77 18.36
C ILE A 144 -3.49 10.39 18.83
N ALA A 145 -3.04 10.25 20.08
CA ALA A 145 -2.59 8.99 20.64
C ALA A 145 -3.72 7.95 20.76
N ARG A 146 -4.96 8.38 21.06
CA ARG A 146 -6.15 7.50 21.05
C ARG A 146 -6.52 7.04 19.64
N ARG A 147 -6.50 7.96 18.65
CA ARG A 147 -6.74 7.60 17.24
C ARG A 147 -5.68 6.66 16.68
N ALA A 148 -4.40 6.87 17.01
CA ALA A 148 -3.31 6.01 16.59
C ALA A 148 -3.40 4.59 17.19
N ARG A 149 -3.78 4.48 18.47
CA ARG A 149 -4.04 3.17 19.12
C ARG A 149 -5.25 2.46 18.53
N ALA A 150 -6.36 3.17 18.32
CA ALA A 150 -7.55 2.61 17.70
C ALA A 150 -7.29 2.14 16.25
N ALA A 151 -6.51 2.90 15.47
CA ALA A 151 -6.12 2.50 14.12
C ALA A 151 -5.20 1.27 14.11
N ARG A 152 -4.23 1.16 15.03
CA ARG A 152 -3.39 -0.03 15.16
C ARG A 152 -4.18 -1.27 15.57
N LEU A 153 -5.11 -1.13 16.51
CA LEU A 153 -5.98 -2.25 16.91
C LEU A 153 -6.95 -2.65 15.79
N ALA A 154 -7.49 -1.69 15.04
CA ALA A 154 -8.31 -1.99 13.86
C ALA A 154 -7.49 -2.70 12.77
N MET A 155 -6.27 -2.25 12.47
CA MET A 155 -5.39 -2.94 11.51
C MET A 155 -4.95 -4.33 11.99
N ALA A 156 -4.77 -4.54 13.29
CA ALA A 156 -4.48 -5.85 13.86
C ALA A 156 -5.69 -6.80 13.79
N VAL A 157 -6.92 -6.27 13.86
CA VAL A 157 -8.17 -7.03 13.68
C VAL A 157 -8.49 -7.27 12.20
N GLN A 158 -7.99 -6.43 11.29
CA GLN A 158 -8.13 -6.60 9.84
C GLN A 158 -7.04 -7.44 9.18
N LEU A 159 -5.99 -7.87 9.91
CA LEU A 159 -5.15 -8.95 9.41
C LEU A 159 -6.03 -10.20 9.35
N PRO A 160 -6.36 -10.72 8.15
CA PRO A 160 -7.21 -11.88 8.06
C PRO A 160 -6.49 -13.01 8.78
N ALA A 161 -7.01 -13.39 9.94
CA ALA A 161 -6.73 -14.68 10.52
C ALA A 161 -7.07 -15.69 9.41
N THR A 162 -6.01 -16.30 8.87
CA THR A 162 -6.03 -17.57 8.15
C THR A 162 -7.06 -17.67 7.02
N LYS A 163 -6.66 -17.39 5.78
CA LYS A 163 -7.21 -18.23 4.72
C LYS A 163 -6.58 -19.62 4.85
N PRO A 164 -7.33 -20.71 4.67
CA PRO A 164 -6.76 -22.06 4.57
C PRO A 164 -5.78 -22.23 3.38
N GLU A 165 -5.68 -21.25 2.47
CA GLU A 165 -4.78 -21.29 1.30
C GLU A 165 -3.29 -21.34 1.68
N TRP A 166 -2.87 -20.79 2.83
CA TRP A 166 -1.45 -20.82 3.22
C TRP A 166 -0.98 -22.21 3.66
N GLU A 167 -1.83 -23.02 4.27
CA GLU A 167 -1.49 -24.41 4.62
C GLU A 167 -1.37 -25.27 3.35
N GLU A 168 -2.23 -25.05 2.36
CA GLU A 168 -2.13 -25.74 1.08
C GLU A 168 -0.88 -25.31 0.30
N TYR A 169 -0.56 -24.02 0.32
CA TYR A 169 0.69 -23.50 -0.26
C TYR A 169 1.93 -24.11 0.41
N HIS A 170 1.94 -24.17 1.75
CA HIS A 170 3.07 -24.74 2.50
C HIS A 170 3.20 -26.26 2.27
N ARG A 171 2.08 -26.99 2.21
CA ARG A 171 2.06 -28.41 1.85
C ARG A 171 2.61 -28.66 0.46
N ARG A 172 2.19 -27.88 -0.54
CA ARG A 172 2.70 -27.95 -1.92
C ARG A 172 4.19 -27.61 -2.01
N ALA A 173 4.64 -26.62 -1.24
CA ALA A 173 6.05 -26.26 -1.21
C ALA A 173 6.92 -27.39 -0.63
N LEU A 174 6.45 -28.07 0.42
CA LEU A 174 7.14 -29.23 1.00
C LEU A 174 7.14 -30.44 0.04
N GLU A 175 6.02 -30.69 -0.64
CA GLU A 175 5.90 -31.77 -1.63
C GLU A 175 6.83 -31.53 -2.84
N TYR A 176 6.93 -30.27 -3.29
CA TYR A 176 7.88 -29.89 -4.35
C TYR A 176 9.33 -30.16 -3.93
N VAL A 177 9.72 -29.71 -2.74
CA VAL A 177 11.08 -29.93 -2.19
C VAL A 177 11.38 -31.44 -2.10
N GLN A 178 10.46 -32.23 -1.54
CA GLN A 178 10.67 -33.68 -1.41
C GLN A 178 10.84 -34.38 -2.76
N ASN A 179 10.04 -34.00 -3.77
CA ASN A 179 10.14 -34.60 -5.10
C ASN A 179 11.41 -34.19 -5.84
N THR A 180 11.80 -32.91 -5.79
CA THR A 180 13.03 -32.45 -6.46
C THR A 180 14.28 -33.15 -5.92
N PHE A 181 14.36 -33.38 -4.61
CA PHE A 181 15.53 -34.06 -4.02
C PHE A 181 15.48 -35.59 -4.14
N ALA A 182 14.30 -36.19 -4.33
CA ALA A 182 14.18 -37.64 -4.55
C ALA A 182 14.70 -38.05 -5.94
N GLU A 183 14.44 -37.25 -6.97
CA GLU A 183 14.91 -37.52 -8.34
C GLU A 183 16.44 -37.44 -8.45
N ASP A 184 17.08 -36.53 -7.72
CA ASP A 184 18.54 -36.40 -7.69
C ASP A 184 19.24 -37.56 -6.96
N ALA A 185 18.56 -38.20 -6.00
CA ALA A 185 19.12 -39.32 -5.22
C ALA A 185 19.15 -40.63 -6.02
N GLU A 186 18.18 -40.86 -6.91
CA GLU A 186 18.15 -42.06 -7.77
C GLU A 186 19.15 -41.98 -8.94
N SER A 187 19.51 -40.77 -9.38
CA SER A 187 20.49 -40.57 -10.47
C SER A 187 21.95 -40.80 -10.04
N GLN A 188 22.24 -41.02 -8.76
CA GLN A 188 23.61 -41.18 -8.22
C GLN A 188 23.94 -42.59 -7.70
N VAL A 189 23.07 -43.59 -7.93
CA VAL A 189 23.39 -44.99 -7.60
C VAL A 189 24.01 -45.66 -8.83
N PRO A 190 25.31 -46.03 -8.81
CA PRO A 190 26.01 -46.68 -9.92
C PRO A 190 25.66 -48.16 -10.11
#